data_AF-A0A1A3P5C2-F1
#
_entry.id   AF-A0A1A3P5C2-F1
#
_cell.length_a   1.000
_cell.length_b   1.000
_cell.length_c   1.000
_cell.angle_alpha   90.00
_cell.angle_beta   90.00
_cell.angle_gamma   90.00
#
_symmetry.space_group_name_H-M   'P 1'
#
loop_
_entity.id
_entity.type
_entity.pdbx_description
1 polymer ?
#
loop_
_entity_poly.entity_id
_entity_poly.type
_entity_poly.pdbx_seq_one_letter_code
_entity_poly.pdbx_strand_id
1 'polypeptide(L)'
;MFSSQAQSAYLTLQSMAMSAKDNYTLNRAERALDEILRNPGNAKPAGHQVRSAWANAGKVLDNRRRIVPQLSLDTPGLQVAEADGAYDTVDILDWLDHAAVSASDRNVLRSLAGGADAEALADDAGVPVQRLRERISRARRVGHADYQSSVVAA
;
A
#
# COMPACT_ATOMS: atom_id res chain seq x y z
N MET A 1 20.31 -21.98 -17.62
CA MET A 1 21.34 -21.11 -18.24
C MET A 1 20.67 -20.32 -19.35
N PHE A 2 20.88 -19.00 -19.40
CA PHE A 2 20.32 -18.16 -20.46
C PHE A 2 21.15 -18.29 -21.74
N SER A 3 20.49 -18.30 -22.90
CA SER A 3 21.16 -18.00 -24.16
C SER A 3 21.57 -16.53 -24.19
N SER A 4 22.63 -16.19 -24.92
CA SER A 4 23.04 -14.79 -25.11
C SER A 4 21.92 -13.93 -25.71
N GLN A 5 21.09 -14.53 -26.56
CA GLN A 5 19.94 -13.87 -27.18
C GLN A 5 18.80 -13.62 -26.18
N ALA A 6 18.49 -14.60 -25.33
CA ALA A 6 17.47 -14.45 -24.30
C ALA A 6 17.90 -13.43 -23.24
N GLN A 7 19.19 -13.41 -22.86
CA GLN A 7 19.73 -12.40 -21.96
C GLN A 7 19.64 -10.98 -22.55
N SER A 8 19.99 -10.80 -23.83
CA SER A 8 19.86 -9.50 -24.50
C SER A 8 18.39 -9.04 -24.61
N ALA A 9 17.47 -9.97 -24.90
CA ALA A 9 16.04 -9.68 -24.91
C ALA A 9 15.52 -9.26 -23.52
N TYR A 10 15.97 -9.96 -22.48
CA TYR A 10 15.64 -9.64 -21.09
C TYR A 10 16.09 -8.23 -20.70
N LEU A 11 17.35 -7.87 -20.96
CA LEU A 11 17.88 -6.54 -20.64
C LEU A 11 17.13 -5.42 -21.39
N THR A 12 16.74 -5.68 -22.64
CA THR A 12 15.94 -4.73 -23.42
C THR A 12 14.58 -4.49 -22.78
N LEU A 13 13.86 -5.55 -22.41
CA LEU A 13 12.55 -5.44 -21.76
C LEU A 13 12.65 -4.83 -20.35
N GLN A 14 13.73 -5.11 -19.62
CA GLN A 14 13.99 -4.48 -18.32
C GLN A 14 14.18 -2.97 -18.46
N SER A 15 14.95 -2.51 -19.45
CA SER A 15 15.10 -1.08 -19.75
C SER A 15 13.77 -0.42 -20.12
N MET A 16 12.92 -1.12 -20.89
CA MET A 16 11.56 -0.65 -21.20
C MET A 16 10.69 -0.53 -19.95
N ALA A 17 10.75 -1.50 -19.03
CA ALA A 17 10.03 -1.46 -17.76
C ALA A 17 10.46 -0.26 -16.89
N MET A 18 11.78 -0.05 -16.76
CA MET A 18 12.34 1.07 -15.99
C MET A 18 12.00 2.45 -16.58
N SER A 19 11.74 2.52 -17.88
CA SER A 19 11.40 3.76 -18.58
C SER A 19 9.89 3.97 -18.72
N ALA A 20 9.06 3.04 -18.24
CA ALA A 20 7.61 3.12 -18.38
C ALA A 20 7.04 4.27 -17.53
N LYS A 21 6.18 5.09 -18.16
CA LYS A 21 5.51 6.23 -17.50
C LYS A 21 4.06 5.95 -17.14
N ASP A 22 3.56 4.79 -17.53
CA ASP A 22 2.18 4.39 -17.31
C ASP A 22 2.12 2.91 -16.92
N ASN A 23 1.10 2.58 -16.13
CA ASN A 23 0.91 1.23 -15.61
C ASN A 23 0.68 0.19 -16.72
N TYR A 24 0.11 0.56 -17.87
CA TYR A 24 -0.11 -0.40 -18.94
C TYR A 24 1.22 -0.84 -19.57
N THR A 25 2.09 0.12 -19.90
CA THR A 25 3.42 -0.15 -20.47
C THR A 25 4.29 -0.93 -19.48
N LEU A 26 4.26 -0.60 -18.19
CA LEU A 26 4.97 -1.34 -17.15
C LEU A 26 4.49 -2.80 -17.06
N ASN A 27 3.17 -3.00 -16.88
CA ASN A 27 2.57 -4.34 -16.81
C ASN A 27 2.84 -5.19 -18.05
N ARG A 28 2.94 -4.55 -19.22
CA ARG A 28 3.25 -5.21 -20.49
C ARG A 28 4.70 -5.66 -20.53
N ALA A 29 5.63 -4.82 -20.05
CA ALA A 29 7.05 -5.16 -19.95
C ALA A 29 7.30 -6.29 -18.96
N GLU A 30 6.70 -6.25 -17.77
CA GLU A 30 6.82 -7.31 -16.76
C GLU A 30 6.33 -8.67 -17.28
N ARG A 31 5.18 -8.69 -17.96
CA ARG A 31 4.67 -9.93 -18.59
C ARG A 31 5.56 -10.44 -19.72
N ALA A 32 6.12 -9.53 -20.51
CA ALA A 32 7.05 -9.92 -21.56
C ALA A 32 8.35 -10.49 -20.95
N LEU A 33 8.82 -9.94 -19.84
CA LEU A 33 9.95 -10.49 -19.08
C LEU A 33 9.65 -11.90 -18.59
N ASP A 34 8.47 -12.15 -18.00
CA ASP A 34 8.04 -13.49 -17.59
C ASP A 34 8.12 -14.50 -18.75
N GLU A 35 7.74 -14.09 -19.96
CA GLU A 35 7.79 -14.96 -21.14
C GLU A 35 9.23 -15.32 -21.54
N ILE A 36 10.17 -14.37 -21.45
CA ILE A 36 11.59 -14.65 -21.66
C ILE A 36 12.14 -15.58 -20.57
N LEU A 37 11.76 -15.35 -19.31
CA LEU A 37 12.18 -16.17 -18.17
C LEU A 37 11.67 -17.62 -18.27
N ARG A 38 10.50 -17.85 -18.88
CA ARG A 38 9.96 -19.21 -19.12
C ARG A 38 10.73 -20.00 -20.17
N ASN A 39 11.44 -19.34 -21.09
CA ASN A 39 12.24 -20.02 -22.12
C ASN A 39 13.65 -19.44 -22.24
N PRO A 40 14.48 -19.60 -21.19
CA PRO A 40 15.80 -18.95 -21.13
C PRO A 40 16.78 -19.52 -22.16
N GLY A 41 16.55 -20.73 -22.68
CA GLY A 41 17.36 -21.37 -23.71
C GLY A 41 17.01 -20.96 -25.15
N ASN A 42 16.03 -20.07 -25.34
CA ASN A 42 15.59 -19.69 -26.68
C ASN A 42 16.72 -19.02 -27.48
N ALA A 43 17.11 -19.62 -28.59
CA ALA A 43 18.20 -19.15 -29.44
C ALA A 43 17.74 -18.17 -30.54
N LYS A 44 16.43 -17.87 -30.65
CA LYS A 44 15.93 -16.89 -31.62
C LYS A 44 16.57 -15.51 -31.37
N PRO A 45 16.72 -14.66 -32.40
CA PRO A 45 17.31 -13.33 -32.21
C PRO A 45 16.59 -12.52 -31.14
N ALA A 46 17.34 -11.80 -30.29
CA ALA A 46 16.81 -11.02 -29.18
C ALA A 46 15.64 -10.11 -29.58
N GLY A 47 15.79 -9.35 -30.67
CA GLY A 47 14.72 -8.48 -31.16
C GLY A 47 13.44 -9.21 -31.57
N HIS A 48 13.55 -10.45 -32.07
CA HIS A 48 12.37 -11.29 -32.32
C HIS A 48 11.72 -11.71 -31.00
N GLN A 49 12.52 -12.15 -30.02
CA GLN A 49 12.01 -12.54 -28.71
C GLN A 49 11.27 -11.39 -28.03
N VAL A 50 11.87 -10.18 -28.02
CA VAL A 50 11.25 -8.96 -27.50
C VAL A 50 9.90 -8.69 -28.18
N ARG A 51 9.86 -8.64 -29.52
CA ARG A 51 8.61 -8.35 -30.24
C ARG A 51 7.53 -9.39 -29.98
N SER A 52 7.89 -10.67 -29.97
CA SER A 52 6.97 -11.77 -29.72
C SER A 52 6.38 -11.69 -28.31
N ALA A 53 7.24 -11.60 -27.30
CA ALA A 53 6.84 -11.51 -25.89
C ALA A 53 6.00 -10.24 -25.64
N TRP A 54 6.39 -9.12 -26.23
CA TRP A 54 5.65 -7.86 -26.15
C TRP A 54 4.26 -7.95 -26.78
N ALA A 55 4.12 -8.63 -27.91
CA ALA A 55 2.83 -8.84 -28.56
C ALA A 55 1.93 -9.77 -27.74
N ASN A 56 2.47 -10.85 -27.21
CA ASN A 56 1.75 -11.80 -26.36
C ASN A 56 1.29 -11.17 -25.04
N ALA A 57 2.16 -10.41 -24.38
CA ALA A 57 1.80 -9.62 -23.20
C ALA A 57 0.63 -8.66 -23.49
N GLY A 58 0.66 -7.97 -24.63
CA GLY A 58 -0.44 -7.10 -25.07
C GLY A 58 -1.77 -7.85 -25.19
N LYS A 59 -1.79 -9.00 -25.87
CA LYS A 59 -3.00 -9.83 -26.01
C LYS A 59 -3.58 -10.26 -24.66
N VAL A 60 -2.71 -10.63 -23.71
CA VAL A 60 -3.14 -11.02 -22.36
C VAL A 60 -3.78 -9.85 -21.62
N LEU A 61 -3.18 -8.66 -21.70
CA LEU A 61 -3.72 -7.45 -21.07
C LEU A 61 -5.04 -7.01 -21.70
N ASP A 62 -5.17 -7.08 -23.03
CA ASP A 62 -6.40 -6.75 -23.73
C ASP A 62 -7.52 -7.75 -23.39
N ASN A 63 -7.18 -9.05 -23.26
CA ASN A 63 -8.14 -10.05 -22.80
C ASN A 63 -8.61 -9.78 -21.36
N ARG A 64 -7.70 -9.40 -20.46
CA ARG A 64 -8.05 -9.04 -19.07
C ARG A 64 -9.01 -7.85 -19.02
N ARG A 65 -8.77 -6.81 -19.83
CA ARG A 65 -9.68 -5.66 -19.94
C ARG A 65 -11.08 -6.04 -20.41
N ARG A 66 -11.21 -7.10 -21.23
CA ARG A 66 -12.52 -7.62 -21.66
C ARG A 66 -13.23 -8.39 -20.56
N ILE A 67 -12.50 -9.14 -19.72
CA ILE A 67 -13.08 -9.94 -18.62
C ILE A 67 -13.41 -9.06 -17.41
N VAL A 68 -12.53 -8.12 -17.09
CA VAL A 68 -12.69 -7.17 -15.97
C VAL A 68 -12.57 -5.76 -16.56
N PRO A 69 -13.69 -5.14 -16.94
CA PRO A 69 -13.69 -3.78 -17.44
C PRO A 69 -13.10 -2.83 -16.40
N GLN A 70 -12.19 -1.97 -16.84
CA GLN A 70 -11.75 -0.85 -16.01
C GLN A 70 -12.89 0.17 -15.97
N LEU A 71 -13.55 0.29 -14.82
CA LEU A 71 -14.60 1.29 -14.59
C LEU A 71 -13.94 2.58 -14.11
N SER A 72 -14.48 3.73 -14.53
CA SER A 72 -14.09 5.01 -13.93
C SER A 72 -14.50 5.02 -12.46
N LEU A 73 -13.72 5.67 -11.60
CA LEU A 73 -14.12 5.90 -10.20
C LEU A 73 -15.41 6.72 -10.12
N ASP A 74 -15.70 7.53 -11.13
CA ASP A 74 -16.95 8.31 -11.24
C ASP A 74 -18.16 7.48 -11.70
N THR A 75 -18.00 6.17 -11.88
CA THR A 75 -19.10 5.31 -12.37
C THR A 75 -20.21 5.25 -11.32
N PRO A 76 -21.45 5.70 -11.63
CA PRO A 76 -22.53 5.69 -10.66
C PRO A 76 -22.84 4.27 -10.17
N GLY A 77 -22.95 4.09 -8.86
CA GLY A 77 -23.22 2.79 -8.25
C GLY A 77 -21.99 1.86 -8.15
N LEU A 78 -20.79 2.35 -8.49
CA LEU A 78 -19.56 1.63 -8.18
C LEU A 78 -19.41 1.54 -6.65
N GLN A 79 -19.52 0.34 -6.12
CA GLN A 79 -19.09 0.07 -4.75
C GLN A 79 -17.57 0.14 -4.71
N VAL A 80 -17.04 1.33 -4.40
CA VAL A 80 -15.64 1.47 -3.99
C VAL A 80 -15.50 0.67 -2.70
N ALA A 81 -14.46 -0.16 -2.60
CA ALA A 81 -14.21 -0.96 -1.41
C ALA A 81 -14.29 -0.05 -0.18
N GLU A 82 -15.15 -0.44 0.78
CA GLU A 82 -15.29 0.23 2.05
C GLU A 82 -13.91 0.32 2.69
N ALA A 83 -13.51 1.51 3.15
CA ALA A 83 -12.28 1.64 3.92
C ALA A 83 -12.36 0.65 5.08
N ASP A 84 -11.36 -0.22 5.21
CA ASP A 84 -11.30 -1.16 6.33
C ASP A 84 -11.50 -0.37 7.62
N GLY A 85 -12.49 -0.73 8.43
CA GLY A 85 -12.79 0.00 9.67
C GLY A 85 -11.59 0.07 10.63
N ALA A 86 -10.58 -0.78 10.43
CA ALA A 86 -9.32 -0.74 11.16
C ALA A 86 -8.32 0.32 10.64
N TYR A 87 -8.53 0.92 9.46
CA TYR A 87 -7.61 1.88 8.85
C TYR A 87 -7.43 3.11 9.73
N ASP A 88 -8.52 3.67 10.28
CA ASP A 88 -8.48 4.80 11.22
C ASP A 88 -7.63 4.47 12.46
N THR A 89 -7.68 3.23 12.93
CA THR A 89 -6.88 2.79 14.08
C THR A 89 -5.40 2.72 13.73
N VAL A 90 -5.05 2.21 12.54
CA VAL A 90 -3.66 2.17 12.06
C VAL A 90 -3.10 3.58 11.93
N ASP A 91 -3.83 4.50 11.31
CA ASP A 91 -3.41 5.89 11.12
C ASP A 91 -3.21 6.61 12.46
N ILE A 92 -4.11 6.41 13.43
CA ILE A 92 -3.97 6.97 14.78
C ILE A 92 -2.74 6.39 15.49
N LEU A 93 -2.48 5.10 15.36
CA LEU A 93 -1.33 4.45 16.00
C LEU A 93 0.01 4.93 15.40
N ASP A 94 0.08 5.09 14.08
CA ASP A 94 1.25 5.63 13.39
C ASP A 94 1.51 7.10 13.75
N TRP A 95 0.45 7.92 13.79
CA TRP A 95 0.56 9.30 14.25
C TRP A 95 1.05 9.38 15.70
N LEU A 96 0.52 8.53 16.60
CA LEU A 96 0.92 8.51 18.02
C LEU A 96 2.40 8.24 18.23
N ASP A 97 3.07 7.52 17.32
CA ASP A 97 4.51 7.26 17.40
C ASP A 97 5.36 8.52 17.21
N HIS A 98 4.82 9.52 16.52
CA HIS A 98 5.48 10.78 16.21
C HIS A 98 4.87 11.98 16.97
N ALA A 99 3.72 11.79 17.61
CA ALA A 99 2.99 12.84 18.32
C ALA A 99 3.79 13.47 19.47
N ALA A 100 3.68 14.79 19.62
CA ALA A 100 4.30 15.57 20.69
C ALA A 100 3.55 15.47 22.03
N VAL A 101 3.13 14.27 22.39
CA VAL A 101 2.50 13.93 23.68
C VAL A 101 3.51 13.28 24.62
N SER A 102 3.25 13.34 25.93
CA SER A 102 4.11 12.65 26.91
C SER A 102 4.09 11.14 26.67
N ALA A 103 5.21 10.43 26.94
CA ALA A 103 5.27 8.98 26.78
C ALA A 103 4.18 8.24 27.58
N SER A 104 3.87 8.77 28.77
CA SER A 104 2.83 8.23 29.64
C SER A 104 1.43 8.41 29.03
N ASP A 105 1.14 9.55 28.41
CA ASP A 105 -0.14 9.79 27.73
C ASP A 105 -0.24 9.05 26.40
N ARG A 106 0.88 8.92 25.67
CA ARG A 106 0.98 8.11 24.45
C ARG A 106 0.55 6.68 24.72
N ASN A 107 1.06 6.07 25.79
CA ASN A 107 0.70 4.69 26.16
C ASN A 107 -0.80 4.55 26.44
N VAL A 108 -1.39 5.51 27.17
CA VAL A 108 -2.84 5.51 27.42
C VAL A 108 -3.63 5.65 26.12
N LEU A 109 -3.24 6.55 25.23
CA LEU A 109 -3.91 6.75 23.94
C LEU A 109 -3.78 5.53 23.02
N ARG A 110 -2.62 4.85 23.00
CA ARG A 110 -2.43 3.60 22.25
C ARG A 110 -3.33 2.49 22.78
N SER A 111 -3.43 2.31 24.09
CA SER A 111 -4.32 1.29 24.66
C SER A 111 -5.79 1.57 24.36
N LEU A 112 -6.21 2.84 24.38
CA LEU A 112 -7.56 3.24 23.98
C LEU A 112 -7.83 2.98 22.48
N ALA A 113 -6.86 3.26 21.61
CA ALA A 113 -6.95 2.96 20.18
C ALA A 113 -7.04 1.45 19.93
N GLY A 114 -6.39 0.63 20.76
CA GLY A 114 -6.49 -0.83 20.76
C GLY A 114 -7.78 -1.39 21.38
N GLY A 115 -8.72 -0.54 21.82
CA GLY A 115 -10.02 -0.95 22.33
C GLY A 115 -10.12 -1.15 23.84
N ALA A 116 -9.09 -0.80 24.62
CA ALA A 116 -9.20 -0.80 26.09
C ALA A 116 -10.21 0.27 26.56
N ASP A 117 -10.95 -0.03 27.63
CA ASP A 117 -11.82 0.93 28.31
C ASP A 117 -11.11 1.58 29.51
N ALA A 118 -11.78 2.57 30.13
CA ALA A 118 -11.19 3.32 31.24
C ALA A 118 -11.12 2.49 32.53
N GLU A 119 -11.99 1.51 32.66
CA GLU A 119 -12.08 0.60 33.79
C GLU A 119 -10.86 -0.33 33.82
N ALA A 120 -10.60 -1.05 32.71
CA ALA A 120 -9.46 -1.96 32.61
C ALA A 120 -8.12 -1.23 32.79
N LEU A 121 -7.99 -0.04 32.20
CA LEU A 121 -6.78 0.77 32.34
C LEU A 121 -6.59 1.33 33.75
N ALA A 122 -7.68 1.55 34.50
CA ALA A 122 -7.61 2.07 35.86
C ALA A 122 -7.19 0.98 36.82
N ASP A 123 -7.70 -0.24 36.62
CA ASP A 123 -7.33 -1.43 37.36
C ASP A 123 -5.85 -1.78 37.15
N ASP A 124 -5.36 -1.78 35.90
CA ASP A 124 -3.95 -2.03 35.58
C ASP A 124 -3.01 -0.99 36.21
N ALA A 125 -3.41 0.29 36.20
CA ALA A 125 -2.64 1.38 36.78
C ALA A 125 -2.80 1.51 38.31
N GLY A 126 -3.70 0.75 38.94
CA GLY A 126 -3.99 0.85 40.37
C GLY A 126 -4.53 2.22 40.80
N VAL A 127 -5.30 2.89 39.94
CA VAL A 127 -5.86 4.23 40.20
C VAL A 127 -7.39 4.23 40.14
N PRO A 128 -8.08 5.18 40.81
CA PRO A 128 -9.53 5.30 40.66
C PRO A 128 -9.92 5.60 39.20
N VAL A 129 -10.97 4.94 38.70
CA VAL A 129 -11.50 5.13 37.33
C VAL A 129 -11.74 6.60 37.00
N GLN A 130 -12.27 7.39 37.94
CA GLN A 130 -12.51 8.82 37.74
C GLN A 130 -11.21 9.60 37.46
N ARG A 131 -10.13 9.29 38.19
CA ARG A 131 -8.81 9.90 37.97
C ARG A 131 -8.25 9.51 36.61
N LEU A 132 -8.47 8.27 36.17
CA LEU A 132 -8.05 7.85 34.84
C LEU A 132 -8.87 8.56 33.75
N ARG A 133 -10.19 8.66 33.88
CA ARG A 133 -11.05 9.39 32.92
C ARG A 133 -10.62 10.84 32.76
N GLU A 134 -10.28 11.52 33.86
CA GLU A 134 -9.69 12.88 33.80
C GLU A 134 -8.37 12.91 33.04
N ARG A 135 -7.48 11.93 33.29
CA ARG A 135 -6.22 11.80 32.56
C ARG A 135 -6.44 11.55 31.07
N ILE A 136 -7.33 10.63 30.71
CA ILE A 136 -7.72 10.34 29.33
C ILE A 136 -8.24 11.61 28.64
N SER A 137 -9.11 12.36 29.31
CA SER A 137 -9.65 13.63 28.78
C SER A 137 -8.53 14.64 28.50
N ARG A 138 -7.56 14.79 29.41
CA ARG A 138 -6.39 15.66 29.20
C ARG A 138 -5.51 15.17 28.06
N ALA A 139 -5.18 13.88 28.03
CA ALA A 139 -4.35 13.27 26.99
C ALA A 139 -4.97 13.45 25.59
N ARG A 140 -6.28 13.20 25.45
CA ARG A 140 -7.03 13.42 24.20
C ARG A 140 -7.00 14.88 23.77
N ARG A 141 -7.14 15.82 24.70
CA ARG A 141 -7.09 17.26 24.37
C ARG A 141 -5.74 17.67 23.81
N VAL A 142 -4.64 17.23 24.45
CA VAL A 142 -3.28 17.53 23.98
C VAL A 142 -3.04 16.85 22.63
N GLY A 143 -3.37 15.57 22.52
CA GLY A 143 -3.21 14.81 21.28
C GLY A 143 -4.01 15.41 20.11
N HIS A 144 -5.25 15.83 20.35
CA HIS A 144 -6.06 16.48 19.32
C HIS A 144 -5.45 17.80 18.83
N ALA A 145 -4.90 18.62 19.73
CA ALA A 145 -4.23 19.86 19.34
C ALA A 145 -2.98 19.59 18.48
N ASP A 146 -2.19 18.59 18.85
CA ASP A 146 -1.02 18.15 18.09
C ASP A 146 -1.41 17.59 16.71
N TYR A 147 -2.40 16.69 16.66
CA TYR A 147 -2.91 16.13 15.41
C TYR A 147 -3.39 17.21 14.44
N GLN A 148 -4.20 18.16 14.91
CA GLN A 148 -4.65 19.28 14.08
C GLN A 148 -3.48 20.11 13.53
N SER A 149 -2.44 20.34 14.34
CA SER A 149 -1.25 21.07 13.87
C SER A 149 -0.46 20.28 12.82
N SER A 150 -0.40 18.95 12.94
CA SER A 150 0.33 18.08 12.01
C SER A 150 -0.36 17.94 10.66
N VAL A 151 -1.70 17.88 10.64
CA VAL A 151 -2.50 17.72 9.41
C VAL A 151 -2.61 19.03 8.64
N VAL A 152 -2.66 20.19 9.32
CA VAL A 152 -2.69 21.51 8.66
C VAL A 152 -1.32 21.89 8.08
N ALA A 153 -0.24 21.32 8.60
CA ALA A 153 1.13 21.56 8.13
C ALA A 153 1.57 20.64 6.98
N ALA A 154 0.82 19.56 6.72
CA ALA A 154 1.05 18.61 5.63
C ALA A 154 0.33 19.03 4.34
#